data_AF-A0A238VMD4-F1
#
_entry.id   AF-A0A238VMD4-F1
#
_cell.length_a   1.000
_cell.length_b   1.000
_cell.length_c   1.000
_cell.angle_alpha   90.00
_cell.angle_beta   90.00
_cell.angle_gamma   90.00
#
_symmetry.space_group_name_H-M   'P 1'
#
loop_
_entity.id
_entity.type
_entity.pdbx_description
1 polymer ?
#
loop_
_entity_poly.entity_id
_entity_poly.type
_entity_poly.pdbx_seq_one_letter_code
_entity_poly.pdbx_strand_id
1 'polypeptide(L)' 'MTMPDTKSGRERKGRNKRRQLESRLNERELEAPDEPPEPTMEEIDSEYLTDPSELDE' A
#
# COMPACT_ATOMS: atom_id res chain seq x y z
N MET A 1 -7.60 -34.81 0.47
CA MET A 1 -6.32 -34.07 0.51
C MET A 1 -6.19 -33.24 -0.76
N THR A 2 -6.31 -31.91 -0.70
CA THR A 2 -6.14 -31.05 -1.88
C THR A 2 -4.65 -30.73 -2.05
N MET A 3 -4.03 -31.31 -3.08
CA MET A 3 -2.60 -31.18 -3.34
C MET A 3 -2.21 -29.72 -3.63
N PRO A 4 -1.23 -29.15 -2.89
CA PRO A 4 -0.84 -27.74 -3.00
C PRO A 4 -0.20 -27.38 -4.35
N ASP A 5 0.44 -28.35 -5.02
CA ASP A 5 1.14 -28.14 -6.30
C ASP A 5 0.28 -28.29 -7.55
N THR A 6 -1.01 -28.55 -7.38
CA THR A 6 -1.94 -28.55 -8.51
C THR A 6 -2.31 -27.11 -8.90
N LYS A 7 -2.73 -26.91 -10.16
CA LYS A 7 -3.30 -25.64 -10.62
C LYS A 7 -4.40 -25.15 -9.67
N SER A 8 -5.34 -26.03 -9.32
CA SER A 8 -6.43 -25.72 -8.38
C SER A 8 -5.93 -25.40 -6.96
N GLY A 9 -4.84 -26.04 -6.51
CA GLY A 9 -4.15 -25.71 -5.26
C GLY A 9 -3.57 -24.30 -5.27
N ARG A 10 -2.83 -23.94 -6.33
CA ARG A 10 -2.27 -22.60 -6.53
C ARG A 10 -3.35 -21.53 -6.64
N GLU A 11 -4.43 -21.78 -7.37
CA GLU A 11 -5.57 -20.86 -7.49
C GLU A 11 -6.27 -20.65 -6.15
N ARG A 12 -6.47 -21.71 -5.36
CA ARG A 12 -7.02 -21.60 -4.00
C ARG A 12 -6.11 -20.75 -3.10
N LYS A 13 -4.79 -20.99 -3.15
CA LYS A 13 -3.80 -20.19 -2.40
C LYS A 13 -3.85 -18.72 -2.81
N GLY A 14 -3.94 -18.43 -4.12
CA GLY A 14 -4.08 -17.08 -4.64
C GLY A 14 -5.35 -16.39 -4.13
N ARG A 15 -6.50 -17.06 -4.19
CA ARG A 15 -7.77 -16.55 -3.65
C ARG A 15 -7.70 -16.28 -2.14
N ASN A 16 -7.11 -17.20 -1.38
CA ASN A 16 -6.95 -17.03 0.07
C ASN A 16 -6.03 -15.85 0.40
N LYS A 17 -4.94 -15.66 -0.35
CA LYS A 17 -4.07 -14.48 -0.20
C LYS A 17 -4.80 -13.18 -0.49
N ARG A 18 -5.63 -13.13 -1.54
CA ARG A 18 -6.45 -11.94 -1.85
C ARG A 18 -7.41 -11.61 -0.70
N ARG A 19 -8.13 -12.61 -0.18
CA ARG A 19 -9.02 -12.41 0.99
C ARG A 19 -8.27 -11.95 2.23
N GLN A 20 -7.08 -12.50 2.48
CA GLN A 20 -6.25 -12.07 3.61
C GLN A 20 -5.81 -10.61 3.46
N LEU A 21 -5.43 -10.20 2.24
CA LEU A 21 -5.07 -8.81 1.96
C LEU A 21 -6.28 -7.87 2.16
N GLU A 22 -7.43 -8.26 1.62
CA GLU A 22 -8.69 -7.52 1.77
C GLU A 22 -9.07 -7.31 3.23
N SER A 23 -9.01 -8.36 4.08
CA SER A 23 -9.25 -8.23 5.53
C SER A 23 -8.33 -7.21 6.18
N ARG A 24 -7.02 -7.29 5.89
CA ARG A 24 -6.02 -6.38 6.49
C ARG A 24 -6.21 -4.94 6.04
N LEU A 25 -6.59 -4.72 4.80
CA LEU A 25 -6.86 -3.38 4.29
C LEU A 25 -8.11 -2.78 4.94
N ASN A 26 -9.18 -3.57 5.07
CA ASN A 26 -10.39 -3.14 5.76
C ASN A 26 -10.12 -2.87 7.26
N GLU A 27 -9.36 -3.73 7.94
CA GLU A 27 -8.93 -3.50 9.33
C GLU A 27 -8.18 -2.17 9.45
N ARG A 28 -7.22 -1.92 8.56
CA ARG A 28 -6.48 -0.65 8.52
C ARG A 28 -7.39 0.55 8.27
N GLU A 29 -8.37 0.43 7.40
CA GLU A 29 -9.33 1.51 7.12
C GLU A 29 -10.23 1.81 8.31
N LEU A 30 -10.67 0.78 9.04
CA LEU A 30 -11.46 0.93 10.26
C LEU A 30 -10.66 1.53 11.43
N GLU A 31 -9.36 1.22 11.51
CA GLU A 31 -8.45 1.75 12.53
C GLU A 31 -7.86 3.13 12.16
N ALA A 32 -8.04 3.57 10.91
CA ALA A 32 -7.52 4.84 10.45
C ALA A 32 -8.26 6.01 11.14
N PRO A 33 -7.56 7.11 11.47
CA PRO A 33 -8.20 8.32 11.93
C PRO A 33 -9.06 8.93 10.82
N ASP A 34 -10.16 9.60 11.19
CA ASP A 34 -11.07 10.27 10.24
C ASP A 34 -10.36 11.38 9.43
N GLU A 35 -9.40 12.05 10.06
CA GLU A 35 -8.58 13.08 9.43
C GLU A 35 -7.13 12.57 9.30
N PRO A 36 -6.52 12.66 8.09
CA PRO A 36 -5.11 12.31 7.94
C PRO A 36 -4.23 13.20 8.83
N PRO A 37 -3.04 12.72 9.23
CA PRO A 37 -2.11 13.55 9.98
C PRO A 37 -1.75 14.81 9.19
N GLU A 38 -1.56 15.93 9.90
CA GLU A 38 -1.06 17.16 9.28
C GLU A 38 0.31 16.88 8.65
N PRO A 39 0.57 17.37 7.42
CA PRO A 39 1.86 17.20 6.78
C PRO A 39 2.94 17.91 7.60
N THR A 40 4.05 17.22 7.85
CA THR A 40 5.19 17.84 8.54
C THR A 40 6.10 18.52 7.53
N MET A 41 6.67 19.68 7.87
CA MET A 41 7.63 20.39 7.00
C MET A 41 8.92 19.58 6.74
N GLU A 42 9.20 18.59 7.57
CA GLU A 42 10.36 17.69 7.45
C GLU A 42 10.15 16.59 6.39
N GLU A 43 8.90 16.32 5.97
CA GLU A 43 8.57 15.38 4.88
C GLU A 43 8.70 16.00 3.49
N ILE A 44 9.15 17.25 3.41
CA ILE A 44 9.55 17.84 2.13
C ILE A 44 10.87 17.19 1.75
N ASP A 45 10.78 16.18 0.88
CA ASP A 45 11.83 15.53 0.09
C ASP A 45 12.55 16.57 -0.80
N SER A 46 13.12 17.60 -0.17
CA SER A 46 13.79 18.74 -0.80
C SER A 46 15.00 18.32 -1.63
N GLU A 47 15.57 17.15 -1.33
CA GLU A 47 16.56 16.45 -2.17
C GLU A 47 16.03 16.11 -3.58
N TYR A 48 14.72 15.83 -3.70
CA TYR A 48 14.06 15.43 -4.94
C TYR A 48 13.25 16.55 -5.59
N LEU A 49 13.12 17.69 -4.92
CA LEU A 49 12.45 18.87 -5.47
C LEU A 49 13.45 19.70 -6.27
N THR A 50 13.11 19.97 -7.52
CA THR A 50 13.84 20.92 -8.37
C THR A 50 13.79 22.30 -7.74
N ASP A 51 14.94 22.96 -7.63
CA ASP A 51 15.00 24.33 -7.14
C ASP A 51 14.21 25.23 -8.11
N PRO A 52 13.27 26.07 -7.64
CA PRO A 52 12.51 26.97 -8.50
C PRO A 52 13.38 27.85 -9.41
N SER A 53 14.63 28.13 -9.02
CA SER A 53 15.59 28.89 -9.84
C SER A 53 16.15 28.12 -11.05
N GLU A 54 16.01 26.78 -11.07
CA GLU A 54 16.41 25.93 -12.20
C GLU A 54 15.29 25.75 -13.24
N LEU A 55 14.10 26.29 -12.99
CA LEU A 55 12.93 26.19 -13.89
C LEU A 55 12.88 27.30 -14.96
N ASP A 56 13.65 28.37 -14.78
CA ASP A 56 13.64 29.56 -15.63
C ASP A 56 14.83 29.62 -16.64
N GLU A 57 15.58 28.52 -16.83
CA GLU A 57 16.65 28.38 -17.84
C GLU A 57 16.19 27.81 -19.19
#